data_AF-A0A7W5APY9-F1
#
_entry.id   AF-A0A7W5APY9-F1
#
_cell.length_a   1.000
_cell.length_b   1.000
_cell.length_c   1.000
_cell.angle_alpha   90.00
_cell.angle_beta   90.00
_cell.angle_gamma   90.00
#
_symmetry.space_group_name_H-M   'P 1'
#
loop_
_entity.id
_entity.type
_entity.pdbx_description
1 polymer ?
#
loop_
_entity_poly.entity_id
_entity_poly.type
_entity_poly.pdbx_seq_one_letter_code
_entity_poly.pdbx_strand_id
1 'polypeptide(L)'
;MEPSDTGPSPDRFRLTVNGDVFDVEYDPTQPGAYHYTRLTGPAPGHGFTSRRSDHARSTIAEHVEEIRGFLDLVDPSTGYIEDDPEDAPDQ
;
A
#
# COMPACT_ATOMS: atom_id res chain seq x y z
N MET A 1 4.50 -27.07 -6.04
CA MET A 1 3.77 -26.47 -4.91
C MET A 1 4.12 -25.00 -4.95
N GLU A 2 3.30 -24.20 -5.63
CA GLU A 2 3.40 -22.74 -5.56
C GLU A 2 2.99 -22.32 -4.15
N PRO A 3 3.76 -21.46 -3.45
CA PRO A 3 3.38 -21.02 -2.12
C PRO A 3 2.03 -20.31 -2.21
N SER A 4 1.12 -20.73 -1.34
CA SER A 4 -0.27 -20.30 -1.31
C SER A 4 -0.39 -18.80 -1.06
N ASP A 5 -0.57 -18.04 -2.14
CA ASP A 5 -0.97 -16.62 -2.09
C ASP A 5 -2.41 -16.43 -1.55
N THR A 6 -3.09 -17.55 -1.24
CA THR A 6 -4.46 -17.63 -0.70
C THR A 6 -4.53 -17.68 0.83
N GLY A 7 -3.39 -17.72 1.53
CA GLY A 7 -3.36 -17.74 3.00
C GLY A 7 -3.53 -16.34 3.63
N PRO A 8 -3.99 -16.24 4.90
CA PRO A 8 -4.00 -14.96 5.60
C PRO A 8 -2.56 -14.43 5.69
N SER A 9 -2.37 -13.17 5.29
CA SER A 9 -1.06 -12.54 5.30
C SER A 9 -0.47 -12.53 6.72
N PRO A 10 0.86 -12.64 6.88
CA PRO A 10 1.50 -12.52 8.19
C PRO A 10 1.40 -11.10 8.73
N ASP A 11 1.78 -10.90 10.00
CA ASP A 11 1.69 -9.58 10.66
C ASP A 11 2.62 -8.55 10.01
N ARG A 12 3.73 -8.99 9.43
CA ARG A 12 4.62 -8.13 8.66
C ARG A 12 5.30 -8.90 7.55
N PHE A 13 5.32 -8.35 6.36
CA PHE A 13 5.99 -8.94 5.20
C PHE A 13 6.31 -7.89 4.14
N ARG A 14 7.11 -8.27 3.16
CA ARG A 14 7.51 -7.41 2.05
C ARG A 14 6.90 -7.91 0.75
N LEU A 15 6.36 -6.98 -0.03
CA LEU A 15 5.85 -7.24 -1.37
C LEU A 15 6.62 -6.42 -2.39
N THR A 16 6.90 -7.03 -3.54
CA THR A 16 7.47 -6.32 -4.68
C THR A 16 6.39 -6.18 -5.74
N VAL A 17 5.96 -4.94 -6.02
CA VAL A 17 4.91 -4.62 -6.99
C VAL A 17 5.50 -3.62 -7.98
N ASN A 18 5.44 -3.94 -9.28
CA ASN A 18 6.01 -3.12 -10.37
C ASN A 18 7.50 -2.75 -10.20
N GLY A 19 8.26 -3.53 -9.43
CA GLY A 19 9.67 -3.26 -9.13
C GLY A 19 9.91 -2.45 -7.86
N ASP A 20 8.86 -1.91 -7.25
CA ASP A 20 8.92 -1.26 -5.95
C ASP A 20 8.66 -2.24 -4.80
N VAL A 21 9.46 -2.14 -3.75
CA VAL A 21 9.31 -2.93 -2.52
C VAL A 21 8.48 -2.15 -1.52
N PHE A 22 7.41 -2.77 -1.05
CA PHE A 22 6.54 -2.29 0.01
C PHE A 22 6.67 -3.17 1.23
N ASP A 23 6.87 -2.56 2.39
CA ASP A 23 6.75 -3.19 3.71
C ASP A 23 5.28 -3.09 4.12
N VAL A 24 4.63 -4.23 4.30
CA VAL A 24 3.24 -4.31 4.76
C VAL A 24 3.28 -4.75 6.22
N GLU A 25 2.73 -3.92 7.09
CA GLU A 25 2.63 -4.18 8.53
C GLU A 25 1.17 -4.13 8.96
N TYR A 26 0.68 -5.23 9.51
CA TYR A 26 -0.64 -5.33 10.13
C TYR A 26 -0.64 -4.62 11.47
N ASP A 27 -1.63 -3.78 11.70
CA ASP A 27 -1.79 -3.07 12.97
C ASP A 27 -2.60 -3.94 13.95
N PRO A 28 -1.98 -4.51 15.01
CA PRO A 28 -2.70 -5.31 15.99
C PRO A 28 -3.63 -4.47 16.87
N THR A 29 -3.45 -3.14 16.91
CA THR A 29 -4.30 -2.22 17.68
C THR A 29 -5.57 -1.86 16.91
N GLN A 30 -5.55 -1.99 15.58
CA GLN A 30 -6.66 -1.68 14.69
C GLN A 30 -6.98 -2.87 13.77
N PRO A 31 -7.99 -3.70 14.12
CA PRO A 31 -8.34 -4.87 13.33
C PRO A 31 -8.64 -4.52 11.87
N GLY A 32 -7.93 -5.19 10.96
CA GLY A 32 -8.06 -4.98 9.51
C GLY A 32 -7.28 -3.78 8.97
N ALA A 33 -6.51 -3.05 9.79
CA ALA A 33 -5.64 -1.97 9.32
C ALA A 33 -4.25 -2.49 8.96
N TYR A 34 -3.74 -1.97 7.85
CA TYR A 34 -2.44 -2.30 7.29
C TYR A 34 -1.70 -1.03 6.90
N HIS A 35 -0.44 -0.97 7.30
CA HIS A 35 0.50 0.08 6.95
C HIS A 35 1.36 -0.40 5.79
N TYR A 36 1.30 0.31 4.67
CA TYR A 36 2.11 0.03 3.48
C TYR A 36 3.18 1.09 3.36
N THR A 37 4.43 0.75 3.62
CA THR A 37 5.56 1.67 3.49
C THR A 37 6.40 1.30 2.28
N ARG A 38 6.52 2.19 1.30
CA ARG A 38 7.41 1.99 0.17
C ARG A 38 8.87 2.16 0.62
N LEU A 39 9.69 1.14 0.40
CA LEU A 39 11.10 1.11 0.78
C LEU A 39 12.03 1.48 -0.39
N THR A 40 11.56 1.40 -1.63
CA THR A 40 12.35 1.68 -2.85
C THR A 40 11.65 2.71 -3.75
N GLY A 41 12.37 3.25 -4.72
CA GLY A 41 11.81 4.20 -5.70
C GLY A 41 12.16 5.67 -5.40
N PRO A 42 11.56 6.63 -6.13
CA PRO A 42 11.93 8.04 -6.09
C PRO A 42 11.60 8.75 -4.77
N ALA A 43 10.73 8.17 -3.93
CA ALA A 43 10.33 8.69 -2.63
C ALA A 43 10.30 7.57 -1.56
N PRO A 44 11.47 7.11 -1.07
CA PRO A 44 11.52 6.09 -0.02
C PRO A 44 10.91 6.64 1.28
N GLY A 45 10.11 5.82 1.96
CA GLY A 45 9.38 6.19 3.18
C GLY A 45 7.97 6.73 2.92
N HIS A 46 7.59 6.96 1.66
CA HIS A 46 6.21 7.25 1.32
C HIS A 46 5.34 5.99 1.43
N GLY A 47 4.14 6.11 1.96
CA GLY A 47 3.28 4.98 2.24
C GLY A 47 1.83 5.38 2.34
N PHE A 48 0.96 4.39 2.40
CA PHE A 48 -0.46 4.58 2.67
C PHE A 48 -0.92 3.58 3.71
N THR A 49 -2.03 3.88 4.37
CA THR A 49 -2.70 2.94 5.27
C THR A 49 -4.01 2.53 4.62
N SER A 50 -4.27 1.23 4.54
CA SER A 50 -5.57 0.72 4.12
C SER A 50 -6.18 -0.03 5.29
N ARG A 51 -7.47 0.18 5.50
CA ARG A 51 -8.23 -0.50 6.54
C ARG A 51 -9.42 -1.19 5.91
N ARG A 52 -9.57 -2.48 6.22
CA ARG A 52 -10.77 -3.21 5.85
C ARG A 52 -11.89 -3.00 6.85
N SER A 53 -13.09 -2.77 6.32
CA SER A 53 -14.33 -2.67 7.11
C SER A 53 -14.82 -4.02 7.64
N ASP A 54 -14.40 -5.12 7.04
CA ASP A 54 -14.75 -6.49 7.46
C ASP A 54 -13.90 -6.98 8.65
N HIS A 55 -12.88 -6.21 9.05
CA HIS A 55 -11.91 -6.53 10.10
C HIS A 55 -11.20 -7.88 9.87
N ALA A 56 -11.25 -8.41 8.64
CA ALA A 56 -10.65 -9.68 8.28
C ALA A 56 -9.19 -9.48 7.86
N ARG A 57 -8.41 -10.56 7.99
CA ARG A 57 -7.05 -10.60 7.46
C ARG A 57 -7.10 -10.69 5.95
N SER A 58 -6.54 -9.68 5.27
CA SER A 58 -6.27 -9.72 3.84
C SER A 58 -5.27 -10.83 3.52
N THR A 59 -5.39 -11.35 2.30
CA THR A 59 -4.43 -12.23 1.65
C THR A 59 -3.36 -11.42 0.90
N ILE A 60 -2.25 -12.07 0.53
CA ILE A 60 -1.17 -11.41 -0.21
C ILE A 60 -1.69 -10.85 -1.53
N ALA A 61 -2.52 -11.61 -2.26
CA ALA A 61 -3.14 -11.18 -3.50
C ALA A 61 -3.93 -9.87 -3.33
N GLU A 62 -4.73 -9.75 -2.28
CA GLU A 62 -5.49 -8.53 -2.00
C GLU A 62 -4.57 -7.34 -1.73
N HIS A 63 -3.46 -7.53 -1.02
CA HIS A 63 -2.47 -6.46 -0.83
C HIS A 63 -1.83 -6.02 -2.14
N VAL A 64 -1.54 -6.96 -3.05
CA VAL A 64 -0.98 -6.64 -4.37
C VAL A 64 -1.98 -5.80 -5.18
N GLU A 65 -3.26 -6.14 -5.15
CA GLU A 65 -4.30 -5.38 -5.85
C GLU A 65 -4.49 -3.97 -5.25
N GLU A 66 -4.48 -3.84 -3.92
CA GLU A 66 -4.54 -2.54 -3.23
C GLU A 66 -3.32 -1.66 -3.59
N ILE A 67 -2.11 -2.21 -3.55
CA ILE A 67 -0.88 -1.50 -3.92
C ILE A 67 -0.90 -1.11 -5.39
N ARG A 68 -1.40 -1.98 -6.28
CA ARG A 68 -1.57 -1.66 -7.70
C ARG A 68 -2.55 -0.53 -7.91
N GLY A 69 -3.70 -0.54 -7.24
CA GLY A 69 -4.66 0.55 -7.28
C GLY A 69 -4.05 1.87 -6.79
N PHE A 70 -3.29 1.85 -5.69
CA PHE A 70 -2.52 3.01 -5.24
C PHE A 70 -1.50 3.48 -6.27
N LEU A 71 -0.75 2.57 -6.91
CA LEU A 71 0.22 2.91 -7.95
C LEU A 71 -0.41 3.44 -9.24
N ASP A 72 -1.64 3.04 -9.56
CA ASP A 72 -2.40 3.56 -10.70
C ASP A 72 -2.88 5.00 -10.46
N LEU A 73 -3.19 5.31 -9.19
CA LEU A 73 -3.57 6.65 -8.73
C LEU A 73 -2.37 7.58 -8.50
N VAL A 74 -1.21 7.02 -8.16
CA VAL A 74 0.03 7.77 -7.89
C VAL A 74 0.79 7.99 -9.19
N ASP A 75 1.07 9.24 -9.53
CA ASP A 75 1.90 9.53 -10.69
C ASP A 75 3.32 8.95 -10.48
N PRO A 76 3.81 8.10 -11.41
CA PRO A 76 5.08 7.39 -11.25
C PRO A 76 6.30 8.32 -11.24
N SER A 77 6.15 9.56 -11.72
CA SER A 77 7.23 10.57 -11.74
C SER A 77 7.27 11.40 -10.46
N THR A 78 6.13 11.62 -9.79
CA THR A 78 6.04 12.54 -8.64
C THR A 78 5.75 11.83 -7.31
N GLY A 79 5.18 10.63 -7.32
CA GLY A 79 4.74 9.95 -6.09
C GLY A 79 3.47 10.54 -5.47
N TYR A 80 2.83 11.52 -6.12
CA TYR A 80 1.59 12.15 -5.67
C TYR A 80 0.37 11.45 -6.28
N ILE A 81 -0.66 11.24 -5.45
CA ILE A 81 -2.02 11.05 -5.94
C ILE A 81 -2.51 12.45 -6.35
N GLU A 82 -2.97 12.65 -7.58
CA GLU A 82 -3.64 13.88 -7.98
C GLU A 82 -4.96 14.02 -7.20
N ASP A 83 -4.88 14.48 -5.96
CA ASP A 83 -6.00 15.03 -5.19
C ASP A 83 -5.45 16.24 -4.45
N ASP A 84 -5.30 17.35 -5.20
CA ASP A 84 -5.71 18.70 -4.78
C ASP A 84 -5.31 19.78 -5.82
N PRO A 85 -6.25 20.38 -6.57
CA PRO A 85 -6.04 21.64 -7.28
C PRO A 85 -6.31 22.88 -6.39
N GLU A 86 -5.80 22.96 -5.15
CA GLU A 86 -5.95 24.14 -4.28
C GLU A 86 -4.64 24.56 -3.57
N ASP A 87 -3.55 24.75 -4.32
CA ASP A 87 -2.46 25.66 -3.91
C ASP A 87 -2.10 26.63 -5.04
N ALA A 88 -3.12 27.28 -5.59
CA ALA A 88 -2.92 28.59 -6.21
C ALA A 88 -2.92 29.62 -5.07
N PRO A 89 -1.80 30.27 -4.73
CA PRO A 89 -1.88 31.47 -3.93
C PRO A 89 -2.70 32.51 -4.71
N ASP A 90 -3.89 32.84 -4.19
CA ASP A 90 -4.65 33.99 -4.65
C ASP A 90 -3.72 35.22 -4.54
N GLN A 91 -3.63 35.95 -5.65
CA GLN A 91 -2.69 37.05 -5.93
C GLN A 91 -2.72 38.19 -4.90
#